data_AF-A0A969EKI4-F1
#
_entry.id   AF-A0A969EKI4-F1
#
_cell.length_a   1.000
_cell.length_b   1.000
_cell.length_c   1.000
_cell.angle_alpha   90.00
_cell.angle_beta   90.00
_cell.angle_gamma   90.00
#
_symmetry.space_group_name_H-M   'P 1'
#
loop_
_entity.id
_entity.type
_entity.pdbx_description
1 polymer ?
#
loop_
_entity_poly.entity_id
_entity_poly.type
_entity_poly.pdbx_seq_one_letter_code
_entity_poly.pdbx_strand_id
1 'polypeptide(L)' 'MLAIVTDSTCDLPTEIIQKHNIQVVPTMLIIGETSYEDGTGFTREEFYTRLPDISPPPTTAAPSSGTFEHYMPN' A
#
# COMPACT_ATOMS: atom_id res chain seq x y z
N MET A 1 -13.17 -17.62 13.98
CA MET A 1 -13.49 -16.63 12.93
C MET A 1 -12.34 -16.64 11.93
N LEU A 2 -12.63 -16.58 10.62
CA LEU A 2 -11.62 -16.52 9.57
C LEU A 2 -11.52 -15.08 9.07
N ALA A 3 -10.32 -14.53 9.04
CA ALA A 3 -10.02 -13.24 8.43
C ALA A 3 -8.99 -13.43 7.32
N ILE A 4 -9.12 -12.64 6.25
CA ILE A 4 -8.13 -12.56 5.18
C ILE A 4 -7.51 -11.17 5.26
N VAL A 5 -6.19 -11.15 5.44
CA VAL A 5 -5.41 -9.92 5.48
C VAL A 5 -4.27 -10.07 4.46
N THR A 6 -4.04 -9.02 3.68
CA THR A 6 -3.01 -8.95 2.65
C THR A 6 -2.41 -7.55 2.64
N ASP A 7 -1.28 -7.35 1.97
CA ASP A 7 -0.75 -6.02 1.69
C ASP A 7 -1.28 -5.44 0.36
N SER A 8 -1.03 -4.15 0.14
CA SER A 8 -1.50 -3.39 -1.04
C SER A 8 -0.93 -3.90 -2.37
N THR A 9 0.20 -4.61 -2.37
CA THR A 9 0.81 -5.13 -3.61
C THR A 9 0.06 -6.33 -4.20
N CYS A 10 -0.96 -6.83 -3.51
CA CYS A 10 -1.87 -7.84 -4.06
C CYS A 10 -2.68 -7.34 -5.27
N ASP A 11 -2.77 -6.02 -5.46
CA ASP A 11 -3.45 -5.35 -6.58
C ASP A 11 -4.89 -5.85 -6.83
N LEU A 12 -5.56 -6.32 -5.77
CA LEU A 12 -6.95 -6.78 -5.88
C LEU A 12 -7.89 -5.60 -6.20
N PRO A 13 -8.87 -5.78 -7.10
CA PRO A 13 -9.90 -4.78 -7.33
C PRO A 13 -10.69 -4.48 -6.04
N THR A 14 -11.05 -3.22 -5.83
CA THR A 14 -11.83 -2.76 -4.67
C THR A 14 -13.12 -3.58 -4.47
N GLU A 15 -13.77 -3.99 -5.56
CA GLU A 15 -14.97 -4.82 -5.53
C GLU A 15 -14.73 -6.19 -4.88
N ILE A 16 -13.57 -6.81 -5.13
CA ILE A 16 -13.18 -8.10 -4.53
C ILE A 16 -12.86 -7.91 -3.04
N ILE A 17 -12.12 -6.85 -2.72
CA ILE A 17 -11.78 -6.49 -1.33
C ILE A 17 -13.06 -6.34 -0.50
N GLN A 18 -14.02 -5.56 -0.99
CA GLN A 18 -15.30 -5.31 -0.33
C GLN A 18 -16.15 -6.57 -0.24
N LYS A 19 -16.29 -7.33 -1.32
CA LYS A 19 -17.10 -8.56 -1.37
C LYS A 19 -16.64 -9.60 -0.36
N HIS A 20 -15.34 -9.70 -0.10
CA HIS A 20 -14.76 -10.73 0.76
C HIS A 20 -14.31 -10.21 2.12
N ASN A 21 -14.55 -8.92 2.42
CA ASN A 21 -14.12 -8.26 3.66
C ASN A 21 -12.61 -8.47 3.94
N ILE A 22 -11.80 -8.32 2.89
CA ILE A 22 -10.34 -8.48 2.97
C ILE A 22 -9.76 -7.20 3.58
N GLN A 23 -8.96 -7.31 4.62
CA GLN A 23 -8.21 -6.18 5.14
C GLN A 23 -6.93 -6.02 4.32
N VAL A 24 -6.69 -4.80 3.82
CA VAL A 24 -5.53 -4.47 3.00
C VAL A 24 -4.63 -3.52 3.78
N VAL A 25 -3.40 -3.95 4.05
CA VAL A 25 -2.39 -3.17 4.74
C VAL A 25 -1.53 -2.42 3.70
N PRO A 26 -1.43 -1.08 3.74
CA PRO A 26 -0.66 -0.35 2.76
C PRO A 26 0.84 -0.62 2.90
N THR A 27 1.52 -0.85 1.77
CA THR A 27 2.98 -0.75 1.71
C THR A 27 3.40 0.70 1.58
N MET A 28 4.68 1.01 1.88
CA MET A 28 5.18 2.38 1.81
C MET A 28 5.98 2.62 0.53
N LEU A 29 5.63 3.67 -0.21
CA LEU A 29 6.43 4.27 -1.28
C LEU A 29 7.25 5.44 -0.72
N ILE A 30 8.56 5.41 -0.92
CA ILE A 30 9.49 6.40 -0.38
C ILE A 30 10.12 7.16 -1.54
N ILE A 31 9.89 8.47 -1.59
CA ILE A 31 10.45 9.39 -2.58
C ILE A 31 11.23 10.48 -1.83
N GLY A 32 12.56 10.41 -1.88
CA GLY A 32 13.42 11.28 -1.07
C GLY A 32 13.16 11.10 0.42
N GLU A 33 12.73 12.15 1.11
CA GLU A 33 12.40 12.13 2.54
C GLU A 33 10.90 11.92 2.82
N THR A 34 10.07 11.82 1.77
CA THR A 34 8.62 11.67 1.90
C THR A 34 8.20 10.22 1.73
N SER A 35 7.31 9.76 2.62
CA SER A 35 6.70 8.43 2.56
C SER A 35 5.20 8.57 2.24
N TYR A 36 4.74 7.75 1.31
CA TYR A 36 3.35 7.65 0.87
C TYR A 36 2.87 6.23 1.12
N GLU A 37 1.63 6.08 1.60
CA GLU A 37 0.96 4.80 1.63
C GLU A 37 0.51 4.42 0.21
N ASP A 38 0.82 3.21 -0.24
CA ASP A 38 0.38 2.74 -1.55
C ASP A 38 -1.16 2.63 -1.60
N GLY A 39 -1.74 3.24 -2.62
CA GLY A 39 -3.19 3.33 -2.82
C GLY A 39 -3.86 4.53 -2.16
N THR A 40 -3.17 5.33 -1.34
CA THR A 40 -3.72 6.54 -0.72
C THR A 40 -2.78 7.74 -0.91
N GLY A 41 -3.33 8.87 -1.37
CA GLY A 41 -2.58 10.14 -1.47
C GLY A 41 -1.57 10.29 -2.60
N PHE A 42 -1.18 9.21 -3.28
CA PHE A 42 -0.29 9.26 -4.45
C PHE A 42 -0.75 8.27 -5.52
N THR A 43 -1.34 8.78 -6.61
CA THR A 43 -1.91 7.90 -7.64
C THR A 43 -0.82 7.24 -8.47
N ARG A 44 -1.12 6.07 -9.06
CA ARG A 44 -0.21 5.38 -9.99
C ARG A 44 0.14 6.29 -11.18
N GLU A 45 -0.82 7.06 -11.68
CA GLU A 45 -0.61 8.03 -12.77
C GLU A 45 0.40 9.12 -12.37
N GLU A 46 0.23 9.73 -11.19
CA GLU A 46 1.18 10.73 -10.67
C GLU A 46 2.57 10.13 -10.44
N PHE A 47 2.65 8.90 -9.92
CA PHE A 47 3.91 8.19 -9.75
C PHE A 47 4.63 8.02 -11.08
N TYR A 48 4.00 7.40 -12.07
CA TYR A 48 4.63 7.14 -13.36
C TYR A 48 4.93 8.41 -14.13
N THR A 49 4.14 9.47 -13.96
CA THR A 49 4.42 10.78 -14.55
C THR A 49 5.71 11.39 -14.00
N ARG A 50 5.96 11.27 -12.69
CA ARG A 50 7.13 11.85 -12.03
C ARG A 50 8.35 10.92 -12.04
N LEU A 51 8.16 9.62 -12.22
CA LEU A 51 9.21 8.59 -12.12
C LEU A 51 10.48 8.90 -12.92
N PRO A 52 10.44 9.42 -14.16
CA PRO A 52 11.65 9.75 -14.91
C PRO A 52 12.52 10.84 -14.24
N ASP A 53 11.90 11.72 -13.46
CA ASP A 53 12.55 12.88 -12.84
C ASP A 53 12.91 12.66 -11.36
N ILE A 54 12.51 11.52 -10.76
CA ILE A 54 12.78 11.20 -9.37
C ILE A 54 14.25 10.75 -9.21
N SER A 55 15.03 11.58 -8.50
CA SER A 55 16.41 11.28 -8.12
C SER A 55 16.64 11.62 -6.64
N PRO A 56 17.10 10.68 -5.80
CA PRO A 56 17.41 9.29 -6.15
C PRO A 56 16.15 8.48 -6.51
N PRO A 57 16.29 7.33 -7.19
CA PRO A 57 15.16 6.46 -7.50
C PRO A 57 14.32 6.14 -6.25
N PRO A 58 12.99 6.01 -6.39
CA PRO A 58 12.12 5.72 -5.27
C PRO A 58 12.44 4.33 -4.69
N THR A 59 12.15 4.15 -3.41
CA THR A 59 12.27 2.87 -2.72
C THR A 59 10.96 2.48 -2.07
N THR A 60 10.86 1.24 -1.60
CA THR A 60 9.65 0.73 -0.95
C THR A 60 9.99 0.07 0.37
N ALA A 61 9.05 0.11 1.32
CA ALA A 61 9.15 -0.66 2.57
C ALA A 61 7.90 -1.52 2.77
N ALA A 62 8.12 -2.77 3.18
CA ALA A 62 7.05 -3.64 3.62
C ALA A 62 6.42 -3.11 4.92
N PRO A 63 5.13 -3.40 5.20
CA PRO A 63 4.51 -3.00 6.45
C PRO A 63 5.17 -3.72 7.62
N SER A 64 5.29 -3.05 8.76
CA SER A 64 5.84 -3.67 9.96
C SER A 64 4.85 -4.67 10.57
N SER A 65 5.32 -5.58 11.42
CA SER A 65 4.44 -6.48 12.18
C SER A 65 3.41 -5.72 13.03
N GLY A 66 3.80 -4.58 13.62
CA GLY A 66 2.89 -3.73 14.39
C GLY A 66 1.83 -3.04 13.50
N THR A 67 2.19 -2.71 12.26
CA THR A 67 1.22 -2.22 11.27
C THR A 67 0.20 -3.31 10.95
N PHE A 68 0.64 -4.55 10.71
CA PHE A 68 -0.28 -5.67 10.51
C PHE A 68 -1.21 -5.90 11.71
N GLU A 69 -0.69 -5.84 12.94
CA GLU A 69 -1.47 -5.99 14.17
C GLU A 69 -2.60 -4.94 14.25
N HIS A 70 -2.33 -3.69 13.87
CA HIS A 70 -3.35 -2.63 13.84
C HIS A 70 -4.51 -2.91 12.86
N TYR A 71 -4.23 -3.61 11.76
CA TYR A 71 -5.22 -3.94 10.72
C TYR A 71 -5.93 -5.28 10.96
N MET A 72 -5.56 -6.02 12.01
CA MET A 72 -6.29 -7.24 12.37
C MET A 72 -7.71 -6.87 12.83
N PRO A 73 -8.74 -7.55 12.30
CA PRO A 73 -10.09 -7.35 12.80
C PRO A 73 -10.21 -7.83 14.26
N ASN A 74 -10.98 -7.08 15.07
CA ASN A 74 -11.30 -7.41 16.46
C ASN A 74 -12.05 -8.74 16.61
#